data_AF-A0A2A2LM71-F1
#
_entry.id   AF-A0A2A2LM71-F1
#
_cell.length_a   1.000
_cell.length_b   1.000
_cell.length_c   1.000
_cell.angle_alpha   90.00
_cell.angle_beta   90.00
_cell.angle_gamma   90.00
#
_symmetry.space_group_name_H-M   'P 1'
#
loop_
_entity.id
_entity.type
_entity.pdbx_description
1 polymer ?
#
loop_
_entity_poly.entity_id
_entity_poly.type
_entity_poly.pdbx_seq_one_letter_code
_entity_poly.pdbx_strand_id
1 'polypeptide(L)'
;MLFFQGVNVRLSSSNPDQIQKRLLSKARRAERARLRYHTMDPTVKQLQNARRAEMLRKSRARDEELCQMAENCDIMTLTEETRNSVIAAQNRRARRAEQARAKYHRMDSDERRQYNAMRDAQRRQRKRELEARQQQHLQEQIIIMAKEEATKPHTAESTARPQQQSSQQHSETLTPPSENPSTGENQQQIFTSYEIYPESIY
;
A
#
# COMPACT_ATOMS: atom_id res chain seq x y z
N MET A 1 4.62 -37.42 8.36
CA MET A 1 4.37 -36.40 9.40
C MET A 1 5.71 -36.02 10.03
N LEU A 2 6.26 -34.84 9.71
CA LEU A 2 7.50 -34.35 10.29
C LEU A 2 7.16 -33.38 11.43
N PHE A 3 7.39 -33.83 12.67
CA PHE A 3 7.22 -33.02 13.87
C PHE A 3 8.32 -31.94 13.91
N PHE A 4 7.94 -30.68 13.68
CA PHE A 4 8.76 -29.52 14.02
C PHE A 4 8.72 -29.32 15.55
N GLN A 5 9.61 -29.98 16.28
CA GLN A 5 9.93 -29.60 17.66
C GLN A 5 10.75 -28.31 17.65
N GLY A 6 10.04 -27.17 17.64
CA GLY A 6 10.62 -25.89 17.97
C GLY A 6 10.96 -25.86 19.45
N VAL A 7 12.24 -26.10 19.78
CA VAL A 7 12.78 -26.01 21.13
C VAL A 7 12.65 -24.56 21.60
N ASN A 8 11.62 -24.27 22.39
CA ASN A 8 11.43 -22.97 23.05
C ASN A 8 12.33 -22.90 24.29
N VAL A 9 13.66 -22.88 24.08
CA VAL A 9 14.65 -22.72 25.14
C VAL A 9 14.89 -21.23 25.37
N ARG A 10 14.08 -20.58 26.23
CA ARG A 10 14.57 -19.46 27.08
C ARG A 10 13.58 -18.85 28.09
N LEU A 11 12.49 -19.52 28.46
CA LEU A 11 11.64 -19.06 29.56
C LEU A 11 11.38 -20.12 30.65
N SER A 12 11.68 -21.39 30.40
CA SER A 12 11.34 -22.49 31.30
C SER A 12 12.34 -22.77 32.45
N SER A 13 13.45 -22.04 32.56
CA SER A 13 14.48 -22.29 33.58
C SER A 13 14.94 -21.06 34.39
N SER A 14 14.27 -19.92 34.27
CA SER A 14 14.60 -18.73 35.08
C SER A 14 13.84 -18.78 36.41
N ASN A 15 14.56 -18.76 37.53
CA ASN A 15 13.98 -18.66 38.88
C ASN A 15 12.91 -17.53 38.92
N PRO A 16 11.71 -17.77 39.49
CA PRO A 16 10.61 -16.79 39.52
C PRO A 16 11.03 -15.43 40.08
N ASP A 17 11.92 -15.39 41.07
CA ASP A 17 12.44 -14.14 41.64
C ASP A 17 13.27 -13.35 40.62
N GLN A 18 14.02 -14.05 39.77
CA GLN A 18 14.79 -13.41 38.69
C GLN A 18 13.85 -12.86 37.62
N ILE A 19 12.75 -13.55 37.32
CA ILE A 19 11.72 -13.05 36.41
C ILE A 19 11.09 -11.79 36.99
N GLN A 20 10.69 -11.81 38.27
CA GLN A 20 10.11 -10.65 38.95
C GLN A 20 11.07 -9.46 38.99
N LYS A 21 12.35 -9.68 39.33
CA LYS A 21 13.39 -8.63 39.28
C LYS A 21 13.54 -8.03 37.87
N ARG A 22 13.51 -8.86 36.82
CA ARG A 22 13.56 -8.39 35.42
C ARG A 22 12.32 -7.59 35.04
N LEU A 23 11.12 -8.01 35.46
CA LEU A 23 9.87 -7.29 35.21
C LEU A 23 9.87 -5.93 35.92
N LEU A 24 10.26 -5.88 37.20
CA LEU A 24 10.39 -4.63 37.95
C LEU A 24 11.41 -3.68 37.31
N SER A 25 12.56 -4.19 36.87
CA SER A 25 13.56 -3.38 36.16
C SER A 25 13.02 -2.82 34.84
N LYS A 26 12.31 -3.63 34.05
CA LYS A 26 11.61 -3.18 32.83
C LYS A 26 10.57 -2.10 33.15
N ALA A 27 9.78 -2.29 34.20
CA ALA A 27 8.78 -1.31 34.63
C ALA A 27 9.43 0.03 35.02
N ARG A 28 10.46 0.03 35.86
CA ARG A 28 11.21 1.24 36.22
C ARG A 28 11.81 1.95 35.01
N ARG A 29 12.38 1.20 34.06
CA ARG A 29 12.91 1.76 32.81
C ARG A 29 11.80 2.38 31.95
N ALA A 30 10.64 1.74 31.88
CA ALA A 30 9.48 2.25 31.16
C ALA A 30 8.96 3.55 31.80
N GLU A 31 8.84 3.62 33.13
CA GLU A 31 8.43 4.85 33.82
C GLU A 31 9.40 6.00 33.59
N ARG A 32 10.72 5.75 33.70
CA ARG A 32 11.73 6.76 33.39
C ARG A 32 11.62 7.25 31.94
N ALA A 33 11.37 6.35 30.99
CA ALA A 33 11.17 6.71 29.59
C ALA A 33 9.90 7.55 29.39
N ARG A 34 8.80 7.23 30.09
CA ARG A 34 7.55 8.00 30.07
C ARG A 34 7.76 9.41 30.61
N LEU A 35 8.45 9.58 31.74
CA LEU A 35 8.78 10.90 32.29
C LEU A 35 9.60 11.72 31.30
N ARG A 36 10.68 11.13 30.75
CA ARG A 36 11.49 11.79 29.72
C ARG A 36 10.68 12.17 28.49
N TYR A 37 9.76 11.30 28.04
CA TYR A 37 8.90 11.61 26.91
C TYR A 37 7.90 12.70 27.29
N HIS A 38 7.30 12.66 28.47
CA HIS A 38 6.34 13.67 28.92
C HIS A 38 6.95 15.07 28.90
N THR A 39 8.16 15.23 29.46
CA THR A 39 8.88 16.51 29.52
C THR A 39 9.60 16.89 28.22
N MET A 40 9.59 16.06 27.18
CA MET A 40 10.27 16.38 25.92
C MET A 40 9.48 17.42 25.12
N ASP A 41 10.20 18.31 24.46
CA ASP A 41 9.61 19.32 23.57
C ASP A 41 8.75 18.68 22.45
N PRO A 42 7.57 19.24 22.11
CA PRO A 42 6.70 18.72 21.06
C PRO A 42 7.38 18.55 19.69
N THR A 43 8.26 19.46 19.29
CA THR A 43 8.94 19.38 17.99
C THR A 43 9.93 18.22 17.95
N VAL A 44 10.66 18.01 19.04
CA VAL A 44 11.60 16.88 19.19
C VAL A 44 10.84 15.55 19.23
N LYS A 45 9.68 15.50 19.91
CA LYS A 45 8.79 14.32 19.91
C LYS A 45 8.37 13.97 18.48
N GLN A 46 7.92 14.96 17.71
CA GLN A 46 7.49 14.77 16.32
C GLN A 46 8.62 14.23 15.46
N LEU A 47 9.81 14.83 15.54
CA LEU A 47 10.98 14.41 14.76
C LEU A 47 11.43 12.98 15.12
N GLN A 48 11.47 12.64 16.41
CA GLN A 48 11.81 11.27 16.84
C GLN A 48 10.78 10.25 16.36
N ASN A 49 9.49 10.58 16.45
CA ASN A 49 8.41 9.71 15.97
C ASN A 49 8.45 9.55 14.45
N ALA A 50 8.74 10.61 13.70
CA ALA A 50 8.93 10.57 12.26
C ALA A 50 10.08 9.63 11.87
N ARG A 51 11.26 9.77 12.50
CA ARG A 51 12.41 8.87 12.26
C ARG A 51 12.08 7.42 12.60
N ARG A 52 11.41 7.17 13.74
CA ARG A 52 10.97 5.81 14.12
C ARG A 52 10.01 5.22 13.09
N ALA A 53 9.04 6.01 12.63
CA ALA A 53 8.08 5.60 11.61
C ALA A 53 8.77 5.26 10.29
N GLU A 54 9.75 6.07 9.86
CA GLU A 54 10.53 5.84 8.66
C GLU A 54 11.38 4.56 8.76
N MET A 55 12.13 4.38 9.86
CA MET A 55 12.91 3.15 10.10
C MET A 55 12.02 1.90 10.10
N LEU A 56 10.85 1.99 10.74
CA LEU A 56 9.89 0.88 10.76
C LEU A 56 9.33 0.60 9.35
N ARG A 57 9.05 1.64 8.55
CA ARG A 57 8.62 1.51 7.16
C ARG A 57 9.69 0.80 6.33
N LYS A 58 10.94 1.26 6.38
CA LYS A 58 12.08 0.63 5.69
C LYS A 58 12.28 -0.83 6.11
N SER A 59 12.19 -1.12 7.42
CA SER A 59 12.29 -2.49 7.90
C SER A 59 11.16 -3.39 7.42
N ARG A 60 9.93 -2.87 7.31
CA ARG A 60 8.78 -3.64 6.80
C ARG A 60 8.87 -3.89 5.31
N ALA A 61 9.31 -2.90 4.54
CA ALA A 61 9.56 -3.07 3.10
C ALA A 61 10.61 -4.16 2.85
N ARG A 62 11.73 -4.14 3.57
CA ARG A 62 12.73 -5.23 3.50
C ARG A 62 12.18 -6.60 3.88
N ASP A 63 11.36 -6.68 4.94
CA ASP A 63 10.71 -7.94 5.32
C ASP A 63 9.77 -8.45 4.21
N GLU A 64 9.08 -7.55 3.52
CA GLU A 64 8.17 -7.85 2.43
C GLU A 64 8.92 -8.34 1.18
N GLU A 65 10.01 -7.65 0.79
CA GLU A 65 10.92 -8.09 -0.27
C GLU A 65 11.47 -9.50 -0.01
N LEU A 66 11.93 -9.78 1.22
CA LEU A 66 12.40 -11.10 1.60
C LEU A 66 11.31 -12.17 1.50
N CYS A 67 10.07 -11.84 1.86
CA CYS A 67 8.94 -12.76 1.70
C CYS A 67 8.61 -13.00 0.22
N GLN A 68 8.62 -11.95 -0.61
CA GLN A 68 8.38 -12.06 -2.06
C GLN A 68 9.46 -12.90 -2.74
N MET A 69 10.72 -12.75 -2.34
CA MET A 69 11.81 -13.60 -2.84
C MET A 69 11.57 -15.08 -2.53
N ALA A 70 10.99 -15.40 -1.38
CA ALA A 70 10.62 -16.76 -1.01
C ALA A 70 9.46 -17.32 -1.84
N GLU A 71 8.58 -16.45 -2.34
CA GLU A 71 7.44 -16.81 -3.20
C GLU A 71 7.91 -17.03 -4.65
N ASN A 72 8.92 -16.29 -5.10
CA ASN A 72 9.38 -16.28 -6.50
C ASN A 72 10.63 -17.14 -6.78
N CYS A 73 11.37 -17.54 -5.75
CA CYS A 73 12.62 -18.29 -5.90
C CYS A 73 12.64 -19.53 -5.00
N ASP A 74 13.32 -20.59 -5.45
CA ASP A 74 13.56 -21.75 -4.59
C ASP A 74 14.54 -21.38 -3.46
N ILE A 75 14.02 -21.37 -2.23
CA ILE A 75 14.72 -21.04 -0.99
C ILE A 75 15.98 -21.90 -0.78
N MET A 76 16.03 -23.11 -1.35
CA MET A 76 17.19 -24.00 -1.22
C MET A 76 18.40 -23.51 -2.02
N THR A 77 18.18 -22.76 -3.09
CA THR A 77 19.25 -22.19 -3.94
C THR A 77 19.93 -20.96 -3.35
N LEU A 78 19.30 -20.34 -2.35
CA LEU A 78 19.81 -19.13 -1.70
C LEU A 78 20.99 -19.44 -0.77
N THR A 79 21.86 -18.44 -0.58
CA THR A 79 22.91 -18.50 0.44
C THR A 79 22.29 -18.69 1.83
N GLU A 80 23.01 -19.37 2.73
CA GLU A 80 22.49 -19.70 4.06
C GLU A 80 22.04 -18.46 4.85
N GLU A 81 22.80 -17.37 4.79
CA GLU A 81 22.46 -16.10 5.44
C GLU A 81 21.14 -15.52 4.90
N THR A 82 20.97 -15.53 3.58
CA THR A 82 19.77 -15.05 2.91
C THR A 82 18.58 -15.92 3.28
N ARG A 83 18.75 -17.23 3.26
CA ARG A 83 17.73 -18.21 3.67
C ARG A 83 17.26 -17.96 5.10
N ASN A 84 18.18 -17.77 6.04
CA ASN A 84 17.87 -17.48 7.43
C ASN A 84 17.10 -16.15 7.58
N SER A 85 17.48 -15.13 6.80
CA SER A 85 16.79 -13.84 6.78
C SER A 85 15.35 -13.96 6.26
N VAL A 86 15.13 -14.74 5.20
CA VAL A 86 13.82 -15.06 4.63
C VAL A 86 12.94 -15.77 5.65
N ILE A 87 13.44 -16.85 6.26
CA ILE A 87 12.71 -17.62 7.29
C ILE A 87 12.33 -16.71 8.45
N ALA A 88 13.25 -15.86 8.91
CA ALA A 88 12.98 -14.91 9.98
C ALA A 88 11.89 -13.89 9.59
N ALA A 89 11.87 -13.42 8.33
CA ALA A 89 10.85 -12.51 7.81
C ALA A 89 9.47 -13.20 7.71
N GLN A 90 9.41 -14.42 7.17
CA GLN A 90 8.17 -15.23 7.12
C GLN A 90 7.61 -15.48 8.52
N ASN A 91 8.46 -15.84 9.49
CA ASN A 91 8.06 -16.00 10.89
C ASN A 91 7.52 -14.70 11.50
N ARG A 92 8.11 -13.54 11.18
CA ARG A 92 7.57 -12.23 11.59
C ARG A 92 6.20 -11.97 10.95
N ARG A 93 6.01 -12.27 9.66
CA ARG A 93 4.73 -12.13 8.93
C ARG A 93 3.65 -13.03 9.54
N ALA A 94 3.98 -14.30 9.81
CA ALA A 94 3.08 -15.27 10.44
C ALA A 94 2.61 -14.81 11.81
N ARG A 95 3.52 -14.36 12.69
CA ARG A 95 3.14 -13.81 14.01
C ARG A 95 2.24 -12.57 13.91
N ARG A 96 2.48 -11.67 12.95
CA ARG A 96 1.59 -10.51 12.73
C ARG A 96 0.20 -10.95 12.29
N ALA A 97 0.10 -11.95 11.41
CA ALA A 97 -1.17 -12.50 10.95
C ALA A 97 -1.94 -13.18 12.10
N GLU A 98 -1.25 -13.98 12.91
CA GLU A 98 -1.84 -14.63 14.10
C GLU A 98 -2.35 -13.60 15.12
N GLN A 99 -1.56 -12.55 15.42
CA GLN A 99 -2.00 -11.46 16.30
C GLN A 99 -3.25 -10.75 15.76
N ALA A 100 -3.32 -10.54 14.45
CA ALA A 100 -4.51 -9.96 13.83
C ALA A 100 -5.72 -10.90 13.97
N ARG A 101 -5.58 -12.19 13.68
CA ARG A 101 -6.64 -13.20 13.86
C ARG A 101 -7.12 -13.26 15.30
N ALA A 102 -6.20 -13.32 16.27
CA ALA A 102 -6.54 -13.33 17.69
C ALA A 102 -7.29 -12.06 18.11
N LYS A 103 -6.91 -10.89 17.57
CA LYS A 103 -7.65 -9.64 17.79
C LYS A 103 -9.07 -9.73 17.24
N TYR A 104 -9.25 -10.19 16.00
CA TYR A 104 -10.58 -10.35 15.40
C TYR A 104 -11.44 -11.38 16.12
N HIS A 105 -10.84 -12.47 16.58
CA HIS A 105 -11.54 -13.50 17.36
C HIS A 105 -12.10 -12.96 18.68
N ARG A 106 -11.39 -12.02 19.31
CA ARG A 106 -11.85 -11.35 20.55
C ARG A 106 -12.91 -10.27 20.32
N MET A 107 -13.11 -9.84 19.07
CA MET A 107 -14.11 -8.81 18.75
C MET A 107 -15.47 -9.43 18.51
N ASP A 108 -16.50 -8.78 19.03
CA ASP A 108 -17.90 -9.10 18.76
C ASP A 108 -18.35 -8.63 17.37
N SER A 109 -19.51 -9.11 16.91
CA SER A 109 -19.99 -8.82 15.56
C SER A 109 -20.15 -7.31 15.29
N ASP A 110 -20.64 -6.57 16.28
CA ASP A 110 -20.87 -5.12 16.21
C ASP A 110 -19.55 -4.36 16.17
N GLU A 111 -18.59 -4.77 17.01
CA GLU A 111 -17.23 -4.21 17.03
C GLU A 111 -16.51 -4.45 15.70
N ARG A 112 -16.67 -5.64 15.09
CA ARG A 112 -16.13 -5.94 13.76
C ARG A 112 -16.74 -5.03 12.70
N ARG A 113 -18.07 -4.82 12.71
CA ARG A 113 -18.75 -3.90 11.78
C ARG A 113 -18.21 -2.48 11.91
N GLN A 114 -18.14 -1.95 13.14
CA GLN A 114 -17.64 -0.61 13.39
C GLN A 114 -16.15 -0.45 13.02
N TYR A 115 -15.32 -1.42 13.39
CA TYR A 115 -13.89 -1.44 13.06
C TYR A 115 -13.67 -1.41 11.54
N ASN A 116 -14.41 -2.25 10.80
CA ASN A 116 -14.32 -2.30 9.34
C ASN A 116 -14.82 -1.02 8.69
N ALA A 117 -15.94 -0.46 9.15
CA ALA A 117 -16.47 0.80 8.64
C ALA A 117 -15.47 1.96 8.83
N MET A 118 -14.89 2.09 10.02
CA MET A 118 -13.87 3.11 10.31
C MET A 118 -12.61 2.88 9.47
N ARG A 119 -12.12 1.63 9.39
CA ARG A 119 -10.94 1.28 8.60
C ARG A 119 -11.15 1.59 7.11
N ASP A 120 -12.35 1.33 6.59
CA ASP A 120 -12.73 1.62 5.22
C ASP A 120 -12.78 3.12 4.94
N ALA A 121 -13.44 3.90 5.80
CA ALA A 121 -13.49 5.35 5.69
C ALA A 121 -12.09 5.97 5.66
N GLN A 122 -11.20 5.54 6.58
CA GLN A 122 -9.81 5.99 6.60
C GLN A 122 -9.03 5.55 5.34
N ARG A 123 -9.28 4.35 4.83
CA ARG A 123 -8.64 3.87 3.58
C ARG A 123 -9.04 4.75 2.41
N ARG A 124 -10.34 5.03 2.26
CA ARG A 124 -10.87 5.92 1.21
C ARG A 124 -10.35 7.34 1.34
N GLN A 125 -10.24 7.86 2.56
CA GLN A 125 -9.65 9.18 2.79
C GLN A 125 -8.18 9.24 2.34
N ARG A 126 -7.33 8.30 2.79
CA ARG A 126 -5.92 8.27 2.38
C ARG A 126 -5.74 8.10 0.88
N LYS A 127 -6.62 7.32 0.22
CA LYS A 127 -6.61 7.16 -1.24
C LYS A 127 -6.87 8.51 -1.93
N ARG A 128 -7.92 9.22 -1.53
CA ARG A 128 -8.24 10.57 -2.06
C ARG A 128 -7.11 11.57 -1.83
N GLU A 129 -6.51 11.57 -0.65
CA GLU A 129 -5.37 12.47 -0.34
C GLU A 129 -4.14 12.17 -1.21
N LEU A 130 -3.87 10.88 -1.47
CA LEU A 130 -2.77 10.48 -2.35
C LEU A 130 -3.03 10.89 -3.80
N GLU A 131 -4.24 10.65 -4.31
CA GLU A 131 -4.66 11.07 -5.65
C GLU A 131 -4.58 12.59 -5.82
N ALA A 132 -5.06 13.35 -4.83
CA ALA A 132 -4.97 14.82 -4.84
C ALA A 132 -3.52 15.31 -4.89
N ARG A 133 -2.61 14.68 -4.12
CA ARG A 133 -1.17 15.02 -4.17
C ARG A 133 -0.54 14.69 -5.51
N GLN A 134 -0.92 13.55 -6.12
CA GLN A 134 -0.45 13.19 -7.45
C GLN A 134 -0.92 14.23 -8.47
N GLN A 135 -2.21 14.59 -8.46
CA GLN A 135 -2.76 15.62 -9.34
C GLN A 135 -2.06 16.98 -9.18
N GLN A 136 -1.80 17.41 -7.94
CA GLN A 136 -1.03 18.62 -7.66
C GLN A 136 0.38 18.54 -8.26
N HIS A 137 1.08 17.42 -8.06
CA HIS A 137 2.41 17.22 -8.62
C HIS A 137 2.42 17.24 -10.16
N LEU A 138 1.45 16.59 -10.79
CA LEU A 138 1.27 16.63 -12.25
C LEU A 138 0.99 18.06 -12.74
N GLN A 139 0.13 18.81 -12.03
CA GLN A 139 -0.17 20.19 -12.36
C GLN A 139 1.07 21.09 -12.23
N GLU A 140 1.87 20.92 -11.18
CA GLU A 140 3.14 21.60 -11.01
C GLU A 140 4.12 21.30 -12.16
N GLN A 141 4.25 20.03 -12.57
CA GLN A 141 5.09 19.66 -13.71
C GLN A 141 4.61 20.33 -15.01
N ILE A 142 3.30 20.36 -15.27
CA ILE A 142 2.74 21.03 -16.45
C ILE A 142 3.06 22.53 -16.44
N ILE A 143 2.91 23.20 -15.28
CA ILE A 143 3.24 24.62 -15.13
C ILE A 143 4.73 24.88 -15.40
N ILE A 144 5.61 24.00 -14.91
CA ILE A 144 7.06 24.10 -15.16
C ILE A 144 7.35 23.96 -16.65
N MET A 145 6.80 22.93 -17.31
CA MET A 145 6.99 22.72 -18.75
C MET A 145 6.49 23.90 -19.59
N ALA A 146 5.33 24.47 -19.25
CA ALA A 146 4.78 25.65 -19.95
C ALA A 146 5.67 26.89 -19.77
N LYS A 147 6.30 27.07 -18.60
CA LYS A 147 7.26 28.15 -18.37
C LYS A 147 8.55 27.97 -19.16
N GLU A 148 9.04 26.73 -19.28
CA GLU A 148 10.25 26.42 -20.07
C GLU A 148 10.02 26.65 -21.57
N GLU A 149 8.85 26.28 -22.11
CA GLU A 149 8.49 26.57 -23.50
C GLU A 149 8.45 28.08 -23.82
N ALA A 150 7.98 28.91 -22.88
CA ALA A 150 7.96 30.37 -23.04
C ALA A 150 9.36 31.03 -23.01
N THR A 151 10.40 30.31 -22.58
CA THR A 151 11.78 30.82 -22.47
C THR A 151 12.72 30.36 -23.59
N LYS A 152 12.24 29.58 -24.56
CA LYS A 152 13.01 29.27 -25.77
C LYS A 152 13.14 30.53 -26.63
N PRO A 153 14.37 30.96 -27.01
CA PRO A 153 14.52 32.10 -27.90
C PRO A 153 13.92 31.78 -29.27
N HIS A 154 12.96 32.59 -29.71
CA HIS A 154 12.51 32.64 -31.10
C HIS A 154 13.67 33.17 -31.96
N THR A 155 14.45 32.29 -32.59
CA THR A 155 15.16 32.65 -33.82
C THR A 155 14.10 32.80 -34.92
N ALA A 156 13.92 34.03 -35.37
CA ALA A 156 13.05 34.37 -36.48
C ALA A 156 13.63 33.83 -37.79
N GLU A 157 13.08 32.73 -38.30
CA GLU A 157 13.14 32.41 -39.73
C GLU A 157 11.78 32.71 -40.36
N SER A 158 11.71 33.91 -40.94
CA SER A 158 10.79 34.19 -42.04
C SER A 158 11.15 33.28 -43.20
N THR A 159 10.26 32.37 -43.63
CA THR A 159 10.21 31.96 -45.05
C THR A 159 8.79 31.58 -45.46
N ALA A 160 8.24 32.44 -46.32
CA ALA A 160 7.29 32.20 -47.41
C ALA A 160 5.96 31.45 -47.15
N ARG A 161 4.91 32.25 -47.24
CA ARG A 161 3.52 31.91 -47.59
C ARG A 161 3.43 31.25 -48.97
N PRO A 162 2.85 30.04 -49.12
CA PRO A 162 2.40 29.55 -50.42
C PRO A 162 0.99 30.06 -50.74
N GLN A 163 0.81 30.46 -51.99
CA GLN A 163 -0.41 31.01 -52.58
C GLN A 163 -1.59 30.03 -52.47
N GLN A 164 -2.76 30.56 -52.11
CA GLN A 164 -4.04 29.90 -52.37
C GLN A 164 -4.37 30.06 -53.86
N GLN A 165 -4.40 28.94 -54.59
CA GLN A 165 -5.08 28.86 -55.88
C GLN A 165 -6.44 28.18 -55.69
N SER A 166 -7.48 28.86 -56.15
CA SER A 166 -8.86 28.42 -56.20
C SER A 166 -9.07 27.35 -57.27
N SER A 167 -9.87 26.31 -56.98
CA SER A 167 -10.61 25.56 -57.99
C SER A 167 -11.93 25.05 -57.39
N GLN A 168 -13.00 25.69 -57.85
CA GLN A 168 -14.40 25.28 -58.12
C GLN A 168 -14.88 23.93 -57.55
N GLN A 169 -15.90 23.98 -56.67
CA GLN A 169 -17.32 23.62 -56.91
C GLN A 169 -17.58 22.14 -57.23
N HIS A 170 -18.32 21.45 -56.35
CA HIS A 170 -19.56 20.74 -56.72
C HIS A 170 -20.45 20.60 -55.47
N SER A 171 -21.64 21.16 -55.57
CA SER A 171 -22.75 21.04 -54.64
C SER A 171 -23.64 19.87 -55.05
N GLU A 172 -23.96 18.97 -54.12
CA GLU A 172 -25.20 18.19 -54.21
C GLU A 172 -25.91 18.21 -52.85
N THR A 173 -27.08 18.84 -52.88
CA THR A 173 -28.08 18.91 -51.83
C THR A 173 -29.07 17.79 -52.07
N LEU A 174 -29.28 16.89 -51.11
CA LEU A 174 -30.57 16.21 -50.95
C LEU A 174 -30.89 16.02 -49.46
N THR A 175 -32.10 16.44 -49.12
CA THR A 175 -32.77 16.53 -47.81
C THR A 175 -33.28 15.16 -47.29
N PRO A 176 -33.77 15.07 -46.03
CA PRO A 176 -33.79 13.86 -45.20
C PRO A 176 -35.14 13.11 -45.21
N PRO A 177 -35.20 11.93 -44.57
CA PRO A 177 -36.25 11.62 -43.57
C PRO A 177 -35.68 10.88 -42.33
N SER A 178 -36.00 11.27 -41.09
CA SER A 178 -37.15 10.85 -40.25
C SER A 178 -37.06 9.44 -39.63
N GLU A 179 -37.06 9.42 -38.28
CA GLU A 179 -37.60 8.43 -37.32
C GLU A 179 -37.00 7.00 -37.18
N ASN A 180 -36.24 6.79 -36.07
CA ASN A 180 -36.20 5.70 -35.04
C ASN A 180 -36.46 4.20 -35.42
N PRO A 181 -36.10 3.18 -34.59
CA PRO A 181 -35.18 3.05 -33.43
C PRO A 181 -34.28 1.77 -33.48
N SER A 182 -33.48 1.55 -32.42
CA SER A 182 -33.04 0.23 -31.90
C SER A 182 -32.12 -0.65 -32.76
N THR A 183 -30.81 -0.62 -32.46
CA THR A 183 -29.93 -1.76 -32.81
C THR A 183 -28.81 -1.95 -31.78
N GLY A 184 -28.80 -3.13 -31.18
CA GLY A 184 -27.56 -3.90 -31.02
C GLY A 184 -26.86 -3.84 -29.67
N GLU A 185 -27.47 -4.43 -28.65
CA GLU A 185 -26.72 -4.95 -27.49
C GLU A 185 -25.66 -5.97 -27.98
N ASN A 186 -24.39 -5.56 -28.02
CA ASN A 186 -23.27 -6.49 -28.14
C ASN A 186 -22.85 -6.89 -26.72
N GLN A 187 -23.48 -7.95 -26.21
CA GLN A 187 -23.20 -8.55 -24.91
C GLN A 187 -21.82 -9.21 -24.93
N GLN A 188 -20.81 -8.55 -24.36
CA GLN A 188 -19.64 -9.25 -23.83
C GLN A 188 -19.90 -9.53 -22.35
N GLN A 189 -20.44 -10.71 -22.09
CA GLN A 189 -20.72 -11.24 -20.76
C GLN A 189 -19.39 -11.37 -19.99
N ILE A 190 -19.24 -10.60 -18.91
CA ILE A 190 -18.15 -10.75 -17.97
C ILE A 190 -18.49 -11.98 -17.12
N PHE A 191 -17.87 -13.12 -17.44
CA PHE A 191 -18.04 -14.37 -16.69
C PHE A 191 -17.39 -14.21 -15.30
N THR A 192 -18.17 -13.83 -14.29
CA THR A 192 -17.73 -13.87 -12.90
C THR A 192 -17.93 -15.30 -12.38
N SER A 193 -16.87 -16.09 -12.33
CA SER A 193 -16.91 -17.42 -11.71
C SER A 193 -17.06 -17.27 -10.19
N TYR A 194 -18.28 -17.53 -9.68
CA TYR A 194 -18.50 -17.79 -8.26
C TYR A 194 -18.06 -19.23 -7.97
N GLU A 195 -17.05 -19.39 -7.11
CA GLU A 195 -16.78 -20.70 -6.49
C GLU A 195 -17.87 -20.97 -5.44
N ILE A 196 -18.77 -21.89 -5.76
CA ILE A 196 -19.72 -22.48 -4.81
C ILE A 196 -18.95 -23.58 -4.08
N TYR A 197 -18.63 -23.36 -2.80
CA TYR A 197 -18.16 -24.45 -1.95
C TYR A 197 -19.33 -25.40 -1.67
N PRO A 198 -19.18 -26.72 -1.87
CA PRO A 198 -20.20 -27.66 -1.46
C PRO A 198 -20.32 -27.66 0.07
N GLU A 199 -21.55 -27.51 0.56
CA GLU A 199 -21.88 -27.76 1.96
C GLU A 199 -21.48 -29.19 2.34
N SER A 200 -20.65 -29.32 3.38
CA SER A 200 -20.39 -30.62 4.00
C SER A 200 -21.60 -30.99 4.84
N ILE A 201 -22.36 -31.94 4.31
CA ILE A 201 -23.47 -32.62 4.98
C ILE A 201 -22.88 -33.68 5.94
N TYR A 202 -23.26 -33.54 7.22
CA TYR A 202 -23.05 -34.42 8.40
C TYR A 202 -21.62 -34.67 8.92
#